data_AF-A0A818FKA9-F1
#
_entry.id   AF-A0A818FKA9-F1
#
_cell.length_a   1.000
_cell.length_b   1.000
_cell.length_c   1.000
_cell.angle_alpha   90.00
_cell.angle_beta   90.00
_cell.angle_gamma   90.00
#
_symmetry.space_group_name_H-M   'P 1'
#
loop_
_entity.id
_entity.type
_entity.pdbx_description
1 polymer ?
#
loop_
_entity_poly.entity_id
_entity_poly.type
_entity_poly.pdbx_seq_one_letter_code
_entity_poly.pdbx_strand_id
1 'polypeptide(L)'
;MHLKVIDTSVTKSSKSSVIKSFDSDSSDGFDSVTTKKSIHKYLLLIIDYSLNLVKSNDKRRPVCSYGASCYRKNPTHRTEQSHPGDSDYEDEKQTNNDSKDDNDIDKPICPYGKSCYRQNPQHKRDYTH
;
A
#
# COMPACT_ATOMS: atom_id res chain seq x y z
N MET A 1 51.50 -26.35 -24.14
CA MET A 1 51.68 -24.92 -24.48
C MET A 1 51.48 -24.11 -23.21
N HIS A 2 52.55 -23.42 -22.81
CA HIS A 2 52.77 -22.51 -21.69
C HIS A 2 51.56 -22.00 -20.87
N LEU A 3 51.61 -22.27 -19.57
CA LEU A 3 51.06 -21.40 -18.53
C LEU A 3 51.78 -20.04 -18.55
N LYS A 4 51.03 -18.96 -18.34
CA LYS A 4 51.57 -17.68 -17.87
C LYS A 4 50.72 -17.19 -16.70
N VAL A 5 51.21 -17.53 -15.51
CA VAL A 5 50.97 -16.82 -14.26
C VAL A 5 51.53 -15.41 -14.44
N ILE A 6 50.77 -14.40 -14.02
CA ILE A 6 51.26 -13.03 -13.94
C ILE A 6 51.25 -12.66 -12.46
N ASP A 7 52.42 -12.81 -11.85
CA ASP A 7 52.73 -12.27 -10.54
C ASP A 7 53.01 -10.77 -10.68
N THR A 8 52.24 -9.93 -9.97
CA THR A 8 52.65 -8.55 -9.70
C THR A 8 52.50 -8.26 -8.22
N SER A 9 53.63 -8.44 -7.53
CA SER A 9 53.95 -7.95 -6.20
C SER A 9 53.84 -6.43 -6.14
N VAL A 10 52.95 -5.91 -5.29
CA VAL A 10 52.96 -4.50 -4.87
C VAL A 10 53.60 -4.41 -3.48
N THR A 11 54.66 -3.61 -3.43
CA THR A 11 55.59 -3.40 -2.33
C THR A 11 54.98 -2.56 -1.20
N LYS A 12 55.32 -2.95 0.04
CA LYS A 12 55.13 -2.18 1.28
C LYS A 12 55.80 -0.81 1.20
N SER A 13 55.17 0.22 1.74
CA SER A 13 55.89 1.38 2.30
C SER A 13 55.17 1.93 3.52
N SER A 14 55.84 1.77 4.66
CA SER A 14 55.55 2.33 5.96
C SER A 14 55.75 3.85 6.00
N LYS A 15 54.88 4.58 6.71
CA LYS A 15 55.14 5.91 7.31
C LYS A 15 54.30 5.98 8.59
N SER A 16 54.84 5.58 9.74
CA SER A 16 55.50 6.44 10.75
C SER A 16 54.65 7.62 11.24
N SER A 17 54.10 7.43 12.44
CA SER A 17 54.13 8.32 13.61
C SER A 17 53.73 9.79 13.46
N VAL A 18 52.56 10.14 14.00
CA VAL A 18 52.44 11.27 14.94
C VAL A 18 51.44 10.88 16.02
N ILE A 19 51.95 10.63 17.22
CA ILE A 19 51.18 10.56 18.46
C ILE A 19 50.76 12.00 18.77
N LYS A 20 49.45 12.26 18.81
CA LYS A 20 48.91 13.45 19.46
C LYS A 20 48.28 13.01 20.76
N SER A 21 49.01 13.27 21.85
CA SER A 21 48.48 13.41 23.19
C SER A 21 47.40 14.48 23.17
N PHE A 22 46.21 14.18 23.71
CA PHE A 22 45.24 15.20 24.08
C PHE A 22 44.58 14.78 25.39
N ASP A 23 44.47 15.77 26.27
CA ASP A 23 44.37 15.64 27.72
C ASP A 23 43.06 15.04 28.23
N SER A 24 43.17 14.51 29.46
CA SER A 24 42.07 14.14 30.34
C SER A 24 41.16 15.33 30.64
N ASP A 25 39.86 15.10 30.56
CA ASP A 25 38.84 15.41 31.59
C ASP A 25 37.50 15.67 30.92
N SER A 26 36.54 14.77 31.17
CA SER A 26 35.16 15.17 31.43
C SER A 26 34.37 13.93 31.86
N SER A 27 34.14 13.88 33.16
CA SER A 27 33.04 13.14 33.77
C SER A 27 31.73 13.67 33.22
N ASP A 28 30.97 12.88 32.47
CA ASP A 28 29.55 13.16 32.22
C ASP A 28 28.74 11.86 32.16
N GLY A 29 27.59 11.91 32.81
CA GLY A 29 26.79 10.80 33.28
C GLY A 29 26.35 9.81 32.20
N PHE A 30 26.22 8.55 32.61
CA PHE A 30 25.49 7.53 31.87
C PHE A 30 24.00 7.89 31.85
N ASP A 31 23.62 8.76 30.92
CA ASP A 31 22.23 9.17 30.73
C ASP A 31 21.44 8.04 30.05
N SER A 32 20.64 7.34 30.86
CA SER A 32 19.61 6.34 30.50
C SER A 32 18.63 6.77 29.38
N VAL A 33 18.68 8.06 29.01
CA VAL A 33 17.92 8.71 27.94
C VAL A 33 18.39 8.26 26.54
N THR A 34 19.67 7.94 26.37
CA THR A 34 20.24 7.55 25.06
C THR A 34 19.80 6.15 24.61
N THR A 35 19.64 5.21 25.55
CA THR A 35 19.13 3.85 25.26
C THR A 35 17.66 3.86 24.88
N LYS A 36 16.84 4.67 25.55
CA LYS A 36 15.40 4.80 25.26
C LYS A 36 15.14 5.45 23.89
N LYS A 37 15.93 6.47 23.51
CA LYS A 37 15.88 7.08 22.17
C LYS A 37 16.30 6.10 21.07
N SER A 38 17.30 5.25 21.34
CA SER A 38 17.74 4.21 20.40
C SER A 38 16.69 3.11 20.22
N ILE A 39 16.07 2.62 21.31
CA ILE A 39 14.98 1.64 21.26
C ILE A 39 13.75 2.23 20.54
N HIS A 40 13.38 3.48 20.84
CA HIS A 40 12.29 4.17 20.15
C HIS A 40 12.53 4.26 18.64
N LYS A 41 13.77 4.57 18.22
CA LYS A 41 14.16 4.58 16.80
C LYS A 41 13.98 3.21 16.14
N TYR A 42 14.39 2.13 16.82
CA TYR A 42 14.20 0.77 16.31
C TYR A 42 12.72 0.36 16.26
N LEU A 43 11.91 0.73 17.26
CA LEU A 43 10.47 0.47 17.26
C LEU A 43 9.75 1.19 16.12
N LEU A 44 10.10 2.45 15.84
CA LEU A 44 9.54 3.19 14.71
C LEU A 44 9.85 2.50 13.36
N LEU A 45 11.09 2.03 13.16
CA LEU A 45 11.47 1.29 11.95
C LEU A 45 10.67 -0.01 11.78
N ILE A 46 10.40 -0.73 12.87
CA ILE A 46 9.59 -1.96 12.84
C ILE A 46 8.13 -1.65 12.53
N ILE A 47 7.58 -0.58 13.10
CA ILE A 47 6.22 -0.12 12.81
C ILE A 47 6.10 0.29 11.34
N ASP A 48 7.04 1.07 10.80
CA ASP A 48 7.03 1.49 9.41
C ASP A 48 7.13 0.31 8.44
N TYR A 49 7.98 -0.68 8.73
CA TYR A 49 8.06 -1.91 7.94
C TYR A 49 6.74 -2.70 7.98
N SER A 50 6.14 -2.85 9.16
CA SER A 50 4.86 -3.55 9.35
C SER A 50 3.70 -2.84 8.63
N LEU A 51 3.63 -1.52 8.72
CA LEU A 51 2.64 -0.71 8.01
C LEU A 51 2.85 -0.74 6.49
N ASN A 52 4.10 -0.80 6.01
CA ASN A 52 4.40 -0.98 4.59
C ASN A 52 4.00 -2.37 4.07
N LEU A 53 4.20 -3.43 4.86
CA LEU A 53 3.77 -4.79 4.53
C LEU A 53 2.24 -4.90 4.41
N VAL A 54 1.49 -4.18 5.25
CA VAL A 54 0.03 -4.11 5.15
C VAL A 54 -0.40 -3.27 3.94
N LYS A 55 0.30 -2.18 3.62
CA LYS A 55 0.04 -1.33 2.44
C LYS A 55 0.29 -2.01 1.10
N SER A 56 1.21 -2.99 1.02
CA SER A 56 1.58 -3.62 -0.25
C SER A 56 0.63 -4.74 -0.70
N ASN A 57 -0.30 -5.18 0.14
CA ASN A 57 -1.20 -6.30 -0.15
C ASN A 57 -2.50 -5.92 -0.87
N ASP A 58 -2.73 -4.63 -1.16
CA ASP A 58 -4.03 -4.16 -1.65
C ASP A 58 -3.95 -3.34 -2.94
N LYS A 59 -2.92 -3.57 -3.76
CA LYS A 59 -2.92 -3.08 -5.14
C LYS A 59 -3.87 -3.94 -5.97
N ARG A 60 -5.17 -3.72 -5.80
CA ARG A 60 -6.23 -4.34 -6.59
C ARG A 60 -5.97 -4.08 -8.06
N ARG A 61 -6.05 -5.13 -8.88
CA ARG A 61 -5.90 -4.98 -10.33
C ARG A 61 -7.12 -4.24 -10.87
N PRO A 62 -6.95 -3.32 -11.83
CA PRO A 62 -8.07 -2.71 -12.51
C PRO A 62 -8.94 -3.77 -13.18
N VAL A 63 -10.26 -3.56 -13.19
CA VAL A 63 -11.21 -4.48 -13.83
C VAL A 63 -10.98 -4.53 -15.34
N CYS A 64 -11.01 -5.74 -15.91
CA CYS A 64 -10.98 -5.91 -17.35
C CYS A 64 -12.24 -5.31 -17.98
N SER A 65 -12.08 -4.47 -19.00
CA SER A 65 -13.18 -3.83 -19.73
C SER A 65 -14.17 -4.82 -20.36
N TYR A 66 -13.75 -6.06 -20.58
CA TYR A 66 -14.57 -7.13 -21.16
C TYR A 66 -15.11 -8.13 -20.11
N GLY A 67 -14.71 -8.00 -18.85
CA GLY A 67 -15.18 -8.82 -17.73
C GLY A 67 -15.16 -10.33 -18.02
N ALA A 68 -16.29 -11.00 -17.76
CA ALA A 68 -16.45 -12.45 -17.98
C ALA A 68 -16.21 -12.88 -19.44
N SER A 69 -16.47 -12.00 -20.39
CA SER A 69 -16.43 -12.30 -21.84
C SER A 69 -15.08 -11.95 -22.46
N CYS A 70 -14.04 -11.69 -21.67
CA CYS A 70 -12.72 -11.36 -22.19
C CYS A 70 -12.11 -12.53 -22.97
N TYR A 71 -11.72 -12.28 -24.22
CA TYR A 71 -11.11 -13.28 -25.10
C TYR A 71 -9.59 -13.41 -24.91
N ARG A 72 -8.95 -12.47 -24.19
CA ARG A 72 -7.50 -12.48 -23.95
C ARG A 72 -7.17 -13.47 -22.83
N LYS A 73 -6.45 -14.54 -23.18
CA LYS A 73 -6.08 -15.66 -22.27
C LYS A 73 -4.61 -15.66 -21.86
N ASN A 74 -3.84 -14.65 -22.25
CA ASN A 74 -2.44 -14.53 -21.89
C ASN A 74 -2.28 -14.34 -20.38
N PRO A 75 -1.25 -14.96 -19.76
CA PRO A 75 -1.01 -14.84 -18.32
C PRO A 75 -0.74 -13.39 -17.90
N THR A 76 -0.09 -12.60 -18.77
CA THR A 76 0.20 -11.18 -18.50
C THR A 76 -1.08 -10.34 -18.34
N HIS A 77 -2.09 -10.59 -19.18
CA HIS A 77 -3.39 -9.93 -19.05
C HIS A 77 -4.09 -10.29 -17.75
N ARG A 78 -4.02 -11.56 -17.33
CA ARG A 78 -4.52 -12.02 -16.03
C ARG A 78 -3.69 -11.53 -14.84
N THR A 79 -2.50 -10.97 -15.01
CA THR A 79 -1.78 -10.30 -13.91
C THR A 79 -2.05 -8.80 -13.87
N GLU A 80 -2.49 -8.21 -14.98
CA GLU A 80 -2.73 -6.77 -15.09
C GLU A 80 -4.20 -6.40 -14.85
N GLN A 81 -5.15 -7.26 -15.20
CA GLN A 81 -6.59 -6.96 -15.12
C GLN A 81 -7.40 -8.06 -14.42
N SER A 82 -8.28 -7.66 -13.50
CA SER A 82 -9.16 -8.57 -12.78
C SER A 82 -10.38 -8.98 -13.60
N HIS A 83 -10.80 -10.25 -13.45
CA HIS A 83 -11.97 -10.85 -14.10
C HIS A 83 -12.91 -11.47 -13.06
N PRO A 84 -14.19 -11.71 -13.40
CA PRO A 84 -15.12 -12.39 -12.49
C PRO A 84 -14.56 -13.74 -12.01
N GLY A 85 -14.45 -13.89 -10.69
CA GLY A 85 -13.87 -15.07 -10.04
C GLY A 85 -12.47 -14.84 -9.47
N ASP A 86 -11.83 -13.71 -9.77
CA ASP A 86 -10.60 -13.30 -9.08
C ASP A 86 -10.93 -12.71 -7.70
N SER A 87 -10.03 -12.88 -6.71
CA SER A 87 -10.23 -12.39 -5.33
C SER A 87 -10.22 -10.86 -5.20
N ASP A 88 -9.73 -10.18 -6.22
CA ASP A 88 -9.59 -8.73 -6.35
C ASP A 88 -10.46 -8.15 -7.48
N TYR A 89 -11.48 -8.89 -7.91
CA TYR A 89 -12.49 -8.39 -8.83
C TYR A 89 -13.61 -7.65 -8.07
N GLU A 90 -13.60 -6.31 -8.15
CA GLU A 90 -14.67 -5.45 -7.65
C GLU A 90 -15.45 -4.90 -8.84
N ASP A 91 -16.65 -5.42 -9.09
CA ASP A 91 -17.49 -4.92 -10.18
C ASP A 91 -18.04 -3.54 -9.78
N GLU A 92 -17.55 -2.47 -10.42
CA GLU A 92 -18.08 -1.11 -10.26
C GLU A 92 -19.59 -1.04 -10.55
N LYS A 93 -20.16 -2.06 -11.22
CA LYS A 93 -21.59 -2.13 -11.54
C LYS A 93 -22.44 -2.74 -10.42
N GLN A 94 -21.86 -3.44 -9.42
CA GLN A 94 -22.63 -4.12 -8.38
C GLN A 94 -22.98 -3.25 -7.17
N THR A 95 -22.42 -2.04 -7.05
CA THR A 95 -22.82 -1.08 -6.00
C THR A 95 -24.04 -0.23 -6.38
N ASN A 96 -24.59 -0.38 -7.60
CA ASN A 96 -25.71 0.43 -8.08
C ASN A 96 -27.10 -0.20 -7.88
N ASN A 97 -27.21 -1.33 -7.17
CA ASN A 97 -28.53 -1.92 -6.82
C ASN A 97 -28.96 -1.66 -5.38
N ASP A 98 -28.17 -0.96 -4.57
CA ASP A 98 -28.62 -0.30 -3.36
C ASP A 98 -28.45 1.20 -3.56
N SER A 99 -29.38 1.78 -4.33
CA SER A 99 -29.49 3.19 -4.64
C SER A 99 -29.49 4.04 -3.36
N LYS A 100 -28.32 4.54 -2.95
CA LYS A 100 -28.23 5.84 -2.29
C LYS A 100 -27.94 6.85 -3.38
N ASP A 101 -29.02 7.27 -4.04
CA ASP A 101 -29.01 8.50 -4.80
C ASP A 101 -28.79 9.63 -3.78
N ASP A 102 -27.61 10.25 -3.78
CA ASP A 102 -27.30 11.39 -2.90
C ASP A 102 -28.23 12.60 -3.16
N ASN A 103 -29.13 12.52 -4.15
CA ASN A 103 -30.20 13.48 -4.38
C ASN A 103 -31.46 13.24 -3.52
N ASP A 104 -31.52 12.20 -2.69
CA ASP A 104 -32.74 11.79 -1.96
C ASP A 104 -33.04 12.60 -0.68
N ILE A 105 -32.17 13.55 -0.31
CA ILE A 105 -32.27 14.31 0.95
C ILE A 105 -33.38 15.38 0.91
N ASP A 106 -33.67 15.95 -0.25
CA ASP A 106 -34.64 17.05 -0.38
C ASP A 106 -36.08 16.60 -0.70
N LYS A 107 -36.30 15.32 -0.98
CA LYS A 107 -37.63 14.80 -1.30
C LYS A 107 -38.34 14.30 -0.05
N PRO A 108 -39.67 14.51 0.06
CA PRO A 108 -40.44 13.93 1.14
C PRO A 108 -40.47 12.40 1.05
N ILE A 109 -40.45 11.75 2.22
CA ILE A 109 -40.60 10.30 2.33
C ILE A 109 -42.04 9.89 1.96
N CYS A 110 -42.18 8.84 1.17
CA CYS A 110 -43.48 8.26 0.86
C CYS A 110 -44.15 7.72 2.13
N PRO A 111 -45.43 8.03 2.41
CA PRO A 111 -46.12 7.53 3.60
C PRO A 111 -46.27 6.01 3.64
N TYR A 112 -46.06 5.32 2.51
CA TYR A 112 -46.11 3.86 2.41
C TYR A 112 -44.71 3.22 2.33
N GLY A 113 -43.63 4.03 2.28
CA GLY A 113 -42.24 3.60 2.14
C GLY A 113 -42.03 2.60 1.00
N LYS A 114 -41.09 1.67 1.21
CA LYS A 114 -40.75 0.56 0.29
C LYS A 114 -41.92 -0.31 -0.16
N SER A 115 -43.04 -0.30 0.59
CA SER A 115 -44.25 -1.08 0.28
C SER A 115 -45.29 -0.26 -0.51
N CYS A 116 -44.93 0.89 -1.06
CA CYS A 116 -45.86 1.71 -1.84
C CYS A 116 -46.39 0.98 -3.08
N TYR A 117 -47.72 0.93 -3.23
CA TYR A 117 -48.39 0.30 -4.37
C TYR A 117 -48.51 1.22 -5.60
N ARG A 118 -48.17 2.51 -5.49
CA ARG A 118 -48.28 3.48 -6.59
C ARG A 118 -47.16 3.30 -7.60
N GLN A 119 -47.50 2.92 -8.84
CA GLN A 119 -46.53 2.69 -9.93
C GLN A 119 -46.30 3.89 -10.86
N ASN A 120 -46.95 5.03 -10.59
CA ASN A 120 -46.82 6.22 -11.43
C ASN A 120 -45.36 6.72 -11.47
N PRO A 121 -44.73 6.90 -12.65
CA PRO A 121 -43.35 7.40 -12.74
C PRO A 121 -43.15 8.76 -12.06
N GLN A 122 -44.18 9.63 -12.08
CA GLN A 122 -44.13 10.91 -11.36
C GLN A 122 -43.96 10.71 -9.86
N HIS A 123 -44.67 9.74 -9.26
CA HIS A 123 -44.61 9.47 -7.83
C HIS A 123 -43.22 9.00 -7.37
N LYS A 124 -42.52 8.20 -8.18
CA LYS A 124 -41.16 7.71 -7.90
C LYS A 124 -40.09 8.82 -8.02
N ARG A 125 -40.42 9.95 -8.66
CA ARG A 125 -39.52 11.12 -8.76
C ARG A 125 -39.73 12.10 -7.61
N ASP A 126 -40.98 12.24 -7.15
CA ASP A 126 -41.36 13.22 -6.14
C ASP A 126 -41.18 12.71 -4.71
N TYR A 127 -41.12 11.39 -4.50
CA TYR A 127 -41.05 10.77 -3.17
C TYR A 127 -39.95 9.73 -3.07
N THR A 128 -39.39 9.65 -1.88
CA THR A 128 -38.42 8.62 -1.49
C THR A 128 -39.14 7.39 -0.94
N HIS A 129 -38.65 6.18 -1.24
CA HIS A 129 -39.32 4.91 -0.86
C HIS A 129 -38.43 4.00 -0.02
#